data_AF-A0A660Z1X6-F1
#
_entry.id   AF-A0A660Z1X6-F1
#
_cell.length_a   1.000
_cell.length_b   1.000
_cell.length_c   1.000
_cell.angle_alpha   90.00
_cell.angle_beta   90.00
_cell.angle_gamma   90.00
#
_symmetry.space_group_name_H-M   'P 1'
#
loop_
_entity.id
_entity.type
_entity.pdbx_description
1 polymer ?
#
loop_
_entity_poly.entity_id
_entity_poly.type
_entity_poly.pdbx_seq_one_letter_code
_entity_poly.pdbx_strand_id
1 'polypeptide(L)' 'LNKMIFNPAELVQYLSSLMTLDEGDLIFTGTPKGVGKVNKGDQIKAGIVGIADLTVTVE' A
#
# COMPACT_ATOMS: atom_id res chain seq x y z
N LEU A 1 5.05 8.62 8.58
CA LEU A 1 4.65 7.45 9.42
C LEU A 1 3.56 7.80 10.43
N ASN A 2 3.51 9.02 10.97
CA ASN A 2 2.66 9.40 12.11
C ASN A 2 1.12 9.44 11.86
N LYS A 3 0.65 9.02 10.68
CA LYS A 3 -0.80 8.98 10.35
C LYS A 3 -1.33 7.56 10.17
N MET A 4 -0.45 6.56 10.18
CA MET A 4 -0.89 5.15 10.17
C MET A 4 -1.46 4.82 11.55
N ILE A 5 -2.59 4.10 11.58
CA ILE A 5 -3.21 3.65 12.84
C ILE A 5 -2.29 2.63 13.53
N PHE A 6 -1.71 1.72 12.74
CA PHE A 6 -0.71 0.75 13.15
C PHE A 6 0.55 0.97 12.32
N ASN A 7 1.71 0.99 12.97
CA ASN A 7 2.97 1.14 12.28
C ASN A 7 3.41 -0.18 11.60
N PRO A 8 4.37 -0.15 10.65
CA PRO A 8 4.78 -1.35 9.92
C PRO A 8 5.24 -2.52 10.80
N ALA A 9 5.90 -2.26 11.93
CA ALA A 9 6.37 -3.32 12.83
C ALA A 9 5.18 -4.02 13.52
N GLU A 10 4.15 -3.27 13.93
CA GLU A 10 2.92 -3.83 14.50
C GLU A 10 2.17 -4.71 13.48
N LEU A 11 2.14 -4.30 12.21
CA LEU A 11 1.52 -5.10 11.14
C LEU A 11 2.25 -6.43 10.92
N VAL A 12 3.59 -6.42 10.86
CA VAL A 12 4.40 -7.64 10.74
C VAL A 12 4.19 -8.56 11.93
N GLN A 13 4.21 -8.03 13.15
CA GLN A 13 3.96 -8.79 14.37
C GLN A 13 2.58 -9.46 14.36
N TYR A 14 1.54 -8.70 14.01
CA TYR A 14 0.18 -9.23 14.00
C TYR A 14 0.00 -10.32 12.93
N LEU A 15 0.43 -10.06 11.70
CA LEU A 15 0.27 -11.00 10.59
C LEU A 15 1.06 -12.29 10.82
N SER A 16 2.31 -12.19 11.30
CA SER A 16 3.14 -13.36 11.62
C SER A 16 2.59 -14.24 12.76
N SER A 17 1.70 -13.69 13.61
CA SER A 17 1.00 -14.48 14.63
C SER A 17 -0.15 -15.32 14.07
N LEU A 18 -0.65 -14.99 12.87
CA LEU A 18 -1.78 -15.63 12.23
C LEU A 18 -1.38 -16.58 11.10
N MET A 19 -0.30 -16.25 10.38
CA MET A 19 0.24 -17.04 9.27
C MET A 19 1.75 -16.84 9.14
N THR A 20 2.43 -17.81 8.50
CA THR A 20 3.84 -17.65 8.14
C THR A 20 4.00 -16.52 7.12
N LEU A 21 5.01 -15.67 7.32
CA LEU A 21 5.47 -14.70 6.34
C LEU A 21 6.77 -15.22 5.74
N ASP A 22 6.82 -15.35 4.43
CA ASP A 22 7.96 -15.85 3.69
C ASP A 22 8.79 -14.71 3.08
N GLU A 23 10.02 -15.03 2.67
CA GLU A 23 10.87 -14.06 2.00
C GLU A 23 10.23 -13.57 0.70
N GLY A 24 10.16 -12.24 0.54
CA GLY A 24 9.56 -11.60 -0.64
C GLY A 24 8.09 -11.26 -0.49
N ASP A 25 7.43 -11.66 0.61
CA ASP A 25 6.05 -11.28 0.88
C ASP A 25 5.87 -9.76 1.01
N LEU A 26 4.75 -9.26 0.47
CA LEU A 26 4.41 -7.84 0.48
C LEU A 26 3.21 -7.56 1.39
N ILE A 27 3.39 -6.61 2.32
CA ILE A 27 2.33 -6.12 3.21
C ILE A 27 1.88 -4.72 2.75
N PHE A 28 0.62 -4.61 2.33
CA PHE A 28 0.02 -3.31 2.00
C PHE A 28 -0.52 -2.62 3.25
N THR A 29 0.07 -1.49 3.62
CA THR A 29 -0.18 -0.79 4.90
C THR A 29 -1.44 0.09 4.91
N GLY A 30 -2.29 -0.01 3.88
CA GLY A 30 -3.47 0.84 3.69
C GLY A 30 -3.16 2.19 3.05
N THR A 31 -4.19 3.02 2.92
CA THR A 31 -4.13 4.35 2.28
C THR A 31 -4.91 5.38 3.11
N PRO A 32 -4.51 6.67 3.11
CA PRO A 32 -5.31 7.73 3.70
C PRO A 32 -6.70 7.87 3.03
N LYS A 33 -7.58 8.64 3.67
CA LYS A 33 -8.84 9.07 3.06
C LYS A 33 -8.61 9.82 1.74
N GLY A 34 -9.61 9.79 0.87
CA GLY A 34 -9.58 10.45 -0.44
C GLY A 34 -9.54 9.49 -1.64
N VAL A 35 -9.78 8.19 -1.40
CA VAL A 35 -10.02 7.23 -2.48
C VAL A 35 -11.25 7.63 -3.30
N GLY A 36 -11.17 7.41 -4.61
CA GLY A 36 -12.20 7.81 -5.57
C GLY A 36 -12.44 6.73 -6.62
N LYS A 37 -13.53 6.89 -7.37
CA LYS A 37 -13.87 5.99 -8.46
C LYS A 37 -12.82 6.09 -9.56
N VAL A 38 -12.41 4.94 -10.08
CA VAL A 38 -11.58 4.80 -11.27
C VAL A 38 -12.47 4.41 -12.45
N ASN A 39 -12.27 5.04 -13.60
CA ASN A 39 -12.98 4.76 -14.83
C ASN A 39 -12.01 4.29 -15.93
N LYS A 40 -12.54 3.58 -16.92
CA LYS A 40 -11.78 3.18 -18.11
C LYS A 40 -11.25 4.42 -18.83
N GLY A 41 -9.98 4.36 -19.22
CA GLY A 41 -9.23 5.44 -19.83
C GLY A 41 -8.49 6.35 -18.82
N ASP A 42 -8.73 6.22 -17.51
CA ASP A 42 -8.03 7.04 -16.52
C ASP A 42 -6.53 6.72 -16.50
N GLN A 43 -5.70 7.75 -16.33
CA GLN A 43 -4.28 7.59 -16.02
C GLN A 43 -4.05 7.89 -14.54
N ILE A 44 -3.69 6.85 -13.79
CA ILE A 44 -3.43 6.92 -12.36
C ILE A 44 -1.93 7.13 -12.15
N LYS A 45 -1.59 8.17 -11.39
CA LYS A 45 -0.22 8.41 -10.90
C LYS A 45 -0.19 8.21 -9.39
N ALA A 46 0.77 7.43 -8.93
CA ALA A 46 1.01 7.16 -7.52
C ALA A 46 2.52 7.10 -7.26
N GLY A 47 2.94 7.27 -6.01
CA GLY A 47 4.36 7.18 -5.68
C GLY A 47 4.63 7.38 -4.21
N ILE A 48 5.83 7.00 -3.79
CA ILE A 48 6.39 7.29 -2.48
C ILE A 48 7.69 8.07 -2.72
N VAL A 49 7.73 9.30 -2.20
CA VAL A 49 8.85 10.22 -2.40
C VAL A 49 10.17 9.56 -2.01
N GLY A 50 11.13 9.58 -2.93
CA GLY A 50 12.46 8.99 -2.73
C GLY A 50 12.52 7.47 -2.82
N ILE A 51 11.40 6.80 -3.12
CA ILE A 51 11.33 5.34 -3.25
C ILE A 51 10.89 4.94 -4.66
N ALA A 52 9.70 5.37 -5.09
CA ALA A 52 9.14 4.93 -6.36
C ALA A 52 8.06 5.87 -6.90
N ASP A 53 7.95 5.93 -8.23
CA ASP A 53 6.82 6.49 -8.96
C ASP A 53 6.16 5.39 -9.80
N LEU A 54 4.84 5.46 -9.91
CA LEU A 54 4.00 4.53 -10.65
C LEU A 54 3.01 5.31 -11.50
N THR A 55 2.93 4.96 -12.79
CA THR A 55 1.88 5.45 -13.69
C THR A 55 1.20 4.26 -14.35
N VAL A 56 -0.12 4.18 -14.25
CA VAL A 56 -0.94 3.10 -14.81
C VAL A 56 -2.07 3.71 -15.63
N THR A 57 -2.29 3.20 -16.83
CA THR A 57 -3.48 3.52 -17.63
C THR A 57 -4.51 2.42 -17.42
N VAL A 58 -5.76 2.81 -17.18
CA VAL A 58 -6.87 1.89 -16.94
C VAL A 58 -7.51 1.55 -18.28
N GLU A 59 -7.47 0.27 -18.68
CA GLU A 59 -8.04 -0.23 -19.95
C GLU A 59 -9.48 -0.72 -19.86
#